data_AF-A0A182REJ4-F1
#
_entry.id   AF-A0A182REJ4-F1
#
_cell.length_a   1.000
_cell.length_b   1.000
_cell.length_c   1.000
_cell.angle_alpha   90.00
_cell.angle_beta   90.00
_cell.angle_gamma   90.00
#
_symmetry.space_group_name_H-M   'P 1'
#
loop_
_entity.id
_entity.type
_entity.pdbx_description
1 polymer ?
#
loop_
_entity_poly.entity_id
_entity_poly.type
_entity_poly.pdbx_seq_one_letter_code
_entity_poly.pdbx_strand_id
1 'polypeptide(L)'
;MSNKPQRLLEKYDLLLDHLDFDYIRRSNNGREVENILKVLRSGEEGYFPQLTAYAEERLKSLRPESKLLRKEQPLATQHTMPEEQWQNISTRLNEWQCMMKAIEEDLRSIQDEVDDPTMPRIRSVPMIDVEQEIRDLSNASQSKYIKYCDYDRWGKFDADTEMLKMDLDEERHREMVRINNQKNSEIPKIVELPPQPKLSQQEKQVIAGKLREKGNDYFRAKEFTEAVEEYDKSLELYPSAACYNNRAIAYIKLQRYTEAIADCEQCLKIEPSNLKALLRKAQALTLSDKKREAYQIYCDVLRLEPTNSIALNNTASLRRLLTDLPPPNAVRMSIEEVSNAGSDIDFRQLVRPKRVVKDKLPDSIKRLQNDTITLVRQHAETVAKRDTQEISLSAEPPQRNTPLIEEL
;
A
#
# COMPACT_ATOMS: atom_id res chain seq x y z
N MET A 1 37.43 12.12 -22.30
CA MET A 1 37.67 12.10 -20.84
C MET A 1 36.32 12.14 -20.14
N SER A 2 36.02 11.13 -19.34
CA SER A 2 34.71 11.00 -18.68
C SER A 2 34.60 12.06 -17.59
N ASN A 3 33.72 13.06 -17.78
CA ASN A 3 33.36 14.06 -16.76
C ASN A 3 32.72 13.30 -15.58
N LYS A 4 33.54 12.88 -14.61
CA LYS A 4 33.03 12.45 -13.31
C LYS A 4 32.45 13.69 -12.63
N PRO A 5 31.25 13.60 -12.01
CA PRO A 5 30.71 14.71 -11.24
C PRO A 5 31.71 15.08 -10.13
N GLN A 6 32.08 16.36 -10.04
CA GLN A 6 32.90 16.89 -8.95
C GLN A 6 32.20 16.64 -7.61
N ARG A 7 32.97 16.26 -6.58
CA ARG A 7 32.43 16.09 -5.23
C ARG A 7 31.97 17.43 -4.69
N LEU A 8 30.95 17.45 -3.84
CA LEU A 8 30.47 18.71 -3.25
C LEU A 8 31.52 19.35 -2.33
N LEU A 9 32.40 18.55 -1.70
CA LEU A 9 33.57 19.06 -0.98
C LEU A 9 34.48 19.90 -1.88
N GLU A 10 34.82 19.37 -3.06
CA GLU A 10 35.67 20.05 -4.05
C GLU A 10 34.97 21.27 -4.66
N LYS A 11 33.64 21.22 -4.80
CA LYS A 11 32.85 22.34 -5.35
C LYS A 11 32.79 23.56 -4.42
N TYR A 12 32.80 23.32 -3.10
CA TYR A 12 32.69 24.38 -2.10
C TYR A 12 34.02 24.68 -1.40
N ASP A 13 35.13 24.12 -1.89
CA ASP A 13 36.46 24.21 -1.28
C ASP A 13 36.45 23.84 0.22
N LEU A 14 35.72 22.78 0.57
CA LEU A 14 35.61 22.28 1.93
C LEU A 14 36.50 21.05 2.14
N LEU A 15 37.26 21.04 3.24
CA LEU A 15 37.98 19.88 3.74
C LEU A 15 37.08 18.97 4.59
N LEU A 16 37.42 17.68 4.68
CA LEU A 16 36.75 16.73 5.57
C LEU A 16 36.80 17.17 7.04
N ASP A 17 37.89 17.81 7.47
CA ASP A 17 38.06 18.34 8.83
C ASP A 17 37.07 19.47 9.18
N HIS A 18 36.46 20.09 8.16
CA HIS A 18 35.42 21.10 8.37
C HIS A 18 34.05 20.49 8.69
N LEU A 19 33.89 19.16 8.52
CA LEU A 19 32.70 18.40 8.89
C LEU A 19 32.78 17.89 10.33
N ASP A 20 33.19 18.76 11.26
CA ASP A 20 33.30 18.45 12.68
C ASP A 20 32.50 19.45 13.53
N PHE A 21 32.03 19.00 14.70
CA PHE A 21 31.26 19.81 15.63
C PHE A 21 32.05 21.03 16.11
N ASP A 22 33.34 20.84 16.41
CA ASP A 22 34.21 21.92 16.89
C ASP A 22 34.45 22.99 15.81
N TYR A 23 34.58 22.56 14.55
CA TYR A 23 34.75 23.49 13.43
C TYR A 23 33.48 24.33 13.21
N ILE A 24 32.31 23.67 13.15
CA ILE A 24 31.02 24.35 12.99
C ILE A 24 30.77 25.32 14.14
N ARG A 25 31.16 24.96 15.37
CA ARG A 25 31.04 25.84 16.54
C ARG A 25 31.88 27.12 16.42
N ARG A 26 33.12 26.99 15.93
CA ARG A 26 34.05 28.12 15.75
C ARG A 26 33.75 28.95 14.51
N SER A 27 33.02 28.39 13.54
CA SER A 27 32.66 29.08 12.32
C SER A 27 31.69 30.25 12.60
N ASN A 28 32.04 31.43 12.10
CA ASN A 28 31.22 32.64 12.12
C ASN A 28 30.68 33.00 10.73
N ASN A 29 31.13 32.30 9.69
CA ASN A 29 30.74 32.54 8.30
C ASN A 29 29.46 31.76 7.97
N GLY A 30 28.32 32.47 7.93
CA GLY A 30 27.03 31.85 7.63
C GLY A 30 26.95 31.15 6.27
N ARG A 31 27.74 31.59 5.27
CA ARG A 31 27.82 30.94 3.94
C ARG A 31 28.57 29.62 3.98
N GLU A 32 29.60 29.49 4.82
CA GLU A 32 30.36 28.25 4.98
C GLU A 32 29.50 27.18 5.65
N VAL A 33 28.78 27.54 6.73
CA VAL A 33 27.83 26.64 7.39
C VAL A 33 26.71 26.21 6.43
N GLU A 34 26.25 27.12 5.56
CA GLU A 34 25.28 26.80 4.51
C GLU A 34 25.81 25.77 3.50
N ASN A 35 27.09 25.88 3.11
CA ASN A 35 27.73 24.93 2.20
C ASN A 35 27.99 23.58 2.88
N ILE A 36 28.44 23.59 4.15
CA ILE A 36 28.57 22.39 4.98
C ILE A 36 27.23 21.66 5.08
N LEU A 37 26.13 22.40 5.32
CA LEU A 37 24.80 21.80 5.40
C LEU A 37 24.35 21.18 4.05
N LYS A 38 24.72 21.77 2.90
CA LYS A 38 24.47 21.19 1.57
C LYS A 38 25.24 19.88 1.37
N VAL A 39 26.49 19.82 1.82
CA VAL A 39 27.32 18.59 1.77
C VAL A 39 26.75 17.53 2.71
N LEU A 40 26.36 17.88 3.93
CA LEU A 40 25.81 16.90 4.87
C LEU A 40 24.44 16.36 4.43
N ARG A 41 23.58 17.20 3.84
CA ARG A 41 22.27 16.77 3.30
C ARG A 41 22.39 15.94 2.02
N SER A 42 23.47 16.09 1.25
CA SER A 42 23.68 15.26 0.05
C SER A 42 23.98 13.81 0.40
N GLY A 43 24.56 13.56 1.58
CA GLY A 43 24.96 12.24 2.04
C GLY A 43 26.15 11.63 1.29
N GLU A 44 26.92 12.44 0.54
CA GLU A 44 28.10 11.97 -0.21
C GLU A 44 29.20 11.41 0.72
N GLU A 45 29.44 12.06 1.85
CA GLU A 45 30.48 11.69 2.82
C GLU A 45 29.95 10.83 3.98
N GLY A 46 28.64 10.56 3.99
CA GLY A 46 27.95 9.80 5.04
C GLY A 46 26.69 10.52 5.55
N TYR A 47 25.87 9.78 6.30
CA TYR A 47 24.67 10.32 6.93
C TYR A 47 24.92 10.59 8.41
N PHE A 48 25.02 11.87 8.77
CA PHE A 48 25.33 12.33 10.13
C PHE A 48 24.17 13.18 10.69
N PRO A 49 23.08 12.58 11.18
CA PRO A 49 21.86 13.29 11.57
C PRO A 49 22.09 14.31 12.68
N GLN A 50 22.94 13.97 13.66
CA GLN A 50 23.26 14.85 14.79
C GLN A 50 24.08 16.08 14.33
N LEU A 51 25.07 15.84 13.47
CA LEU A 51 25.90 16.91 12.90
C LEU A 51 25.08 17.83 11.99
N THR A 52 24.16 17.26 11.18
CA THR A 52 23.23 18.07 10.38
C THR A 52 22.34 18.95 11.24
N ALA A 53 21.77 18.41 12.32
CA ALA A 53 20.91 19.18 13.21
C ALA A 53 21.68 20.33 13.88
N TYR A 54 22.92 20.06 14.32
CA TYR A 54 23.79 21.07 14.89
C TYR A 54 24.15 22.18 13.88
N ALA A 55 24.47 21.80 12.64
CA ALA A 55 24.72 22.74 11.55
C ALA A 55 23.48 23.60 11.23
N GLU A 56 22.28 23.01 11.25
CA GLU A 56 21.02 23.74 11.06
C GLU A 56 20.75 24.74 12.17
N GLU A 57 20.98 24.37 13.43
CA GLU A 57 20.82 25.26 14.58
C GLU A 57 21.83 26.43 14.54
N ARG A 58 23.08 26.13 14.19
CA ARG A 58 24.11 27.15 13.99
C ARG A 58 23.75 28.08 12.83
N LEU A 59 23.24 27.54 11.72
CA LEU A 59 22.79 28.33 10.58
C LEU A 59 21.58 29.20 10.92
N LYS A 60 20.63 28.73 11.74
CA LYS A 60 19.52 29.56 12.26
C LYS A 60 20.02 30.77 13.03
N SER A 61 21.06 30.58 13.85
CA SER A 61 21.65 31.65 14.66
C SER A 61 22.39 32.70 13.82
N LEU A 62 23.05 32.28 12.74
CA LEU A 62 23.82 33.17 11.87
C LEU A 62 22.98 33.79 10.74
N ARG A 63 22.07 33.02 10.14
CA ARG A 63 21.27 33.42 8.97
C ARG A 63 19.89 32.75 8.95
N PRO A 64 18.90 33.32 9.68
CA PRO A 64 17.55 32.75 9.79
C PRO A 64 16.78 32.73 8.45
N GLU A 65 17.06 33.65 7.53
CA GLU A 65 16.36 33.77 6.24
C GLU A 65 16.86 32.79 5.16
N SER A 66 17.81 31.92 5.48
CA SER A 66 18.40 31.03 4.48
C SER A 66 17.36 30.06 3.89
N LYS A 67 17.39 29.87 2.57
CA LYS A 67 16.45 29.00 1.86
C LYS A 67 16.48 27.55 2.36
N LEU A 68 17.62 27.10 2.89
CA LEU A 68 17.81 25.74 3.40
C LEU A 68 16.99 25.43 4.67
N LEU A 69 16.61 26.47 5.43
CA LEU A 69 15.83 26.32 6.66
C LEU A 69 14.32 26.26 6.40
N ARG A 70 13.87 26.54 5.16
CA ARG A 70 12.46 26.45 4.77
C ARG A 70 12.03 24.99 4.78
N LYS A 71 10.95 24.69 5.50
CA LYS A 71 10.30 23.39 5.52
C LYS A 71 8.98 23.48 4.77
N GLU A 72 8.65 22.44 4.00
CA GLU A 72 7.35 22.33 3.38
C GLU A 72 6.30 22.10 4.47
N GLN A 73 5.30 22.96 4.53
CA GLN A 73 4.15 22.84 5.43
C GLN A 73 2.92 22.59 4.56
N PRO A 74 2.01 21.67 4.95
CA PRO A 74 0.77 21.47 4.20
C PRO A 74 -0.02 22.79 4.14
N LEU A 75 -0.77 22.96 3.05
CA LEU A 75 -1.68 24.09 2.90
C LEU A 75 -2.59 24.17 4.12
N ALA A 76 -2.59 25.33 4.76
CA ALA A 76 -3.37 25.53 5.97
C ALA A 76 -4.85 25.52 5.61
N THR A 77 -5.59 24.55 6.14
CA THR A 77 -7.04 24.46 6.04
C THR A 77 -7.69 25.23 7.19
N GLN A 78 -8.98 25.55 7.06
CA GLN A 78 -9.76 26.30 8.05
C GLN A 78 -9.56 25.81 9.50
N HIS A 79 -9.47 24.49 9.71
CA HIS A 79 -9.32 23.88 11.03
C HIS A 79 -7.89 23.94 11.60
N THR A 80 -6.89 24.25 10.77
CA THR A 80 -5.46 24.29 11.17
C THR A 80 -4.96 25.70 11.45
N MET A 81 -5.73 26.72 11.08
CA MET A 81 -5.40 28.13 11.26
C MET A 81 -6.10 28.69 12.50
N PRO A 82 -5.52 29.70 13.18
CA PRO A 82 -6.24 30.47 14.19
C PRO A 82 -7.49 31.12 13.58
N GLU A 83 -8.61 31.08 14.27
CA GLU A 83 -9.90 31.59 13.77
C GLU A 83 -9.82 33.06 13.35
N GLU A 84 -9.08 33.89 14.09
CA GLU A 84 -8.89 35.31 13.78
C GLU A 84 -8.24 35.53 12.40
N GLN A 85 -7.24 34.71 12.06
CA GLN A 85 -6.57 34.79 10.76
C GLN A 85 -7.49 34.33 9.63
N TRP A 86 -8.29 33.29 9.88
CA TRP A 86 -9.26 32.80 8.92
C TRP A 86 -10.37 33.82 8.66
N GLN A 87 -10.89 34.46 9.70
CA GLN A 87 -11.88 35.52 9.59
C GLN A 87 -11.34 36.68 8.74
N ASN A 88 -10.12 37.15 9.00
CA ASN A 88 -9.49 38.21 8.19
C ASN A 88 -9.32 37.81 6.72
N ILE A 89 -8.89 36.58 6.44
CA ILE A 89 -8.79 36.07 5.06
C ILE A 89 -10.18 36.03 4.41
N SER A 90 -11.18 35.53 5.13
CA SER A 90 -12.56 35.43 4.63
C SER A 90 -13.18 36.80 4.37
N THR A 91 -12.98 37.78 5.25
CA THR A 91 -13.50 39.14 5.05
C THR A 91 -12.85 39.78 3.84
N ARG A 92 -11.53 39.70 3.71
CA ARG A 92 -10.81 40.23 2.54
C ARG A 92 -11.23 39.57 1.24
N LEU A 93 -11.50 38.26 1.27
CA LEU A 93 -11.94 37.51 0.09
C LEU A 93 -13.38 37.89 -0.30
N ASN A 94 -14.27 38.09 0.68
CA ASN A 94 -15.62 38.59 0.46
C ASN A 94 -15.61 40.04 -0.05
N GLU A 95 -14.79 40.91 0.53
CA GLU A 95 -14.59 42.29 0.06
C GLU A 95 -14.13 42.28 -1.40
N TRP A 96 -13.12 41.49 -1.72
CA TRP A 96 -12.63 41.34 -3.09
C TRP A 96 -13.71 40.79 -4.02
N GLN A 97 -14.49 39.80 -3.58
CA GLN A 97 -15.59 39.23 -4.37
C GLN A 97 -16.68 40.27 -4.64
N CYS A 98 -17.03 41.09 -3.64
CA CYS A 98 -17.95 42.21 -3.80
C CYS A 98 -17.39 43.26 -4.77
N MET A 99 -16.11 43.60 -4.66
CA MET A 99 -15.44 44.51 -5.61
C MET A 99 -15.47 43.97 -7.04
N MET A 100 -15.19 42.68 -7.24
CA MET A 100 -15.22 42.08 -8.58
C MET A 100 -16.64 42.04 -9.16
N LYS A 101 -17.64 41.75 -8.32
CA LYS A 101 -19.05 41.82 -8.73
C LYS A 101 -19.46 43.25 -9.12
N ALA A 102 -19.03 44.24 -8.35
CA ALA A 102 -19.28 45.65 -8.67
C ALA A 102 -18.62 46.05 -9.99
N ILE A 103 -17.37 45.65 -10.21
CA ILE A 103 -16.67 45.87 -11.49
C ILE A 103 -17.41 45.16 -12.65
N GLU A 104 -17.91 43.95 -12.44
CA GLU A 104 -18.68 43.24 -13.46
C GLU A 104 -20.02 43.93 -13.77
N GLU A 105 -20.70 44.44 -12.74
CA GLU A 105 -21.94 45.20 -12.87
C GLU A 105 -21.71 46.53 -13.58
N ASP A 106 -20.63 47.25 -13.24
CA ASP A 106 -20.20 48.46 -13.94
C ASP A 106 -19.90 48.15 -15.42
N LEU A 107 -19.15 47.08 -15.73
CA LEU A 107 -18.87 46.67 -17.10
C LEU A 107 -20.13 46.29 -17.88
N ARG A 108 -21.11 45.64 -17.24
CA ARG A 108 -22.42 45.34 -17.86
C ARG A 108 -23.20 46.62 -18.13
N SER A 109 -23.23 47.56 -17.19
CA SER A 109 -23.92 48.84 -17.38
C SER A 109 -23.33 49.66 -18.53
N ILE A 110 -21.99 49.66 -18.67
CA ILE A 110 -21.28 50.30 -19.79
C ILE A 110 -21.59 49.58 -21.12
N GLN A 111 -21.78 48.26 -21.09
CA GLN A 111 -22.12 47.47 -22.28
C GLN A 111 -23.54 47.75 -22.78
N ASP A 112 -24.48 48.08 -21.89
CA ASP A 112 -25.84 48.49 -22.26
C ASP A 112 -25.90 49.92 -22.87
N GLU A 113 -24.88 50.77 -22.65
CA GLU A 113 -24.80 52.11 -23.24
C GLU A 113 -24.11 52.16 -24.62
N VAL A 114 -23.42 51.10 -25.05
CA VAL A 114 -22.68 51.06 -26.33
C VAL A 114 -23.20 49.93 -27.22
N ASP A 115 -24.39 50.12 -27.78
CA ASP A 115 -24.84 49.37 -28.96
C ASP A 115 -24.12 49.92 -30.22
N ASP A 116 -22.82 49.66 -30.34
CA ASP A 116 -22.06 49.89 -31.58
C ASP A 116 -22.22 48.67 -32.50
N PRO A 117 -22.90 48.80 -33.67
CA PRO A 117 -23.16 47.69 -34.58
C PRO A 117 -21.91 47.10 -35.25
N THR A 118 -20.70 47.61 -34.97
CA THR A 118 -19.44 47.08 -35.53
C THR A 118 -18.70 46.07 -34.64
N MET A 119 -19.14 45.81 -33.40
CA MET A 119 -18.42 44.90 -32.49
C MET A 119 -19.05 43.49 -32.37
N PRO A 120 -18.27 42.39 -32.46
CA PRO A 120 -18.81 41.02 -32.42
C PRO A 120 -19.23 40.58 -31.01
N ARG A 121 -20.33 39.82 -30.92
CA ARG A 121 -20.92 39.29 -29.66
C ARG A 121 -20.00 38.31 -28.92
N ILE A 122 -19.80 38.53 -27.62
CA ILE A 122 -19.00 37.67 -26.73
C ILE A 122 -19.73 36.33 -26.48
N ARG A 123 -18.99 35.20 -26.52
CA ARG A 123 -19.54 33.84 -26.29
C ARG A 123 -19.78 33.58 -24.79
N SER A 124 -21.01 33.25 -24.42
CA SER A 124 -21.35 32.71 -23.09
C SER A 124 -21.15 31.18 -23.05
N VAL A 125 -20.68 30.66 -21.92
CA VAL A 125 -20.48 29.21 -21.68
C VAL A 125 -21.57 28.71 -20.72
N PRO A 126 -22.29 27.61 -21.02
CA PRO A 126 -23.33 27.09 -20.14
C PRO A 126 -22.72 26.38 -18.91
N MET A 127 -23.27 26.64 -17.73
CA MET A 127 -22.90 26.00 -16.46
C MET A 127 -23.54 24.59 -16.36
N ILE A 128 -22.76 23.60 -15.91
CA ILE A 128 -23.19 22.20 -15.71
C ILE A 128 -23.59 22.02 -14.24
N ASP A 129 -24.77 21.43 -13.99
CA ASP A 129 -25.36 21.27 -12.66
C ASP A 129 -25.12 19.85 -12.11
N VAL A 130 -24.26 19.74 -11.10
CA VAL A 130 -23.66 18.47 -10.60
C VAL A 130 -24.61 17.68 -9.69
N GLU A 131 -25.70 18.30 -9.21
CA GLU A 131 -26.60 17.69 -8.22
C GLU A 131 -27.54 16.62 -8.78
N GLN A 132 -27.78 16.61 -10.10
CA GLN A 132 -28.68 15.63 -10.72
C GLN A 132 -28.07 14.23 -10.81
N GLU A 133 -26.76 14.10 -11.09
CA GLU A 133 -26.11 12.79 -11.27
C GLU A 133 -26.07 11.94 -9.99
N ILE A 134 -26.07 12.55 -8.80
CA ILE A 134 -25.95 11.84 -7.52
C ILE A 134 -27.24 11.10 -7.16
N ARG A 135 -28.41 11.57 -7.62
CA ARG A 135 -29.71 10.95 -7.32
C ARG A 135 -29.88 9.59 -8.00
N ASP A 136 -29.35 9.45 -9.21
CA ASP A 136 -29.58 8.27 -10.05
C ASP A 136 -28.82 7.02 -9.57
N LEU A 137 -27.72 7.20 -8.83
CA LEU A 137 -26.94 6.11 -8.24
C LEU A 137 -27.62 5.45 -7.01
N SER A 138 -28.54 6.15 -6.34
CA SER A 138 -29.16 5.67 -5.09
C SER A 138 -30.29 4.64 -5.30
N ASN A 139 -30.86 4.56 -6.49
CA ASN A 139 -32.05 3.76 -6.79
C ASN A 139 -31.78 2.28 -7.16
N ALA A 140 -30.52 1.85 -7.21
CA ALA A 140 -30.12 0.55 -7.78
C ALA A 140 -30.09 -0.65 -6.80
N SER A 141 -30.59 -0.52 -5.56
CA SER A 141 -30.57 -1.61 -4.57
C SER A 141 -31.98 -1.95 -4.06
N GLN A 142 -32.75 -2.72 -4.84
CA GLN A 142 -34.07 -3.19 -4.39
C GLN A 142 -33.99 -4.56 -3.71
N SER A 143 -34.52 -4.60 -2.48
CA SER A 143 -34.71 -5.73 -1.57
C SER A 143 -35.64 -6.83 -2.11
N LYS A 144 -35.45 -8.08 -1.63
CA LYS A 144 -36.23 -9.29 -1.97
C LYS A 144 -37.70 -9.32 -1.48
N TYR A 145 -38.23 -8.20 -0.98
CA TYR A 145 -39.58 -8.11 -0.45
C TYR A 145 -40.54 -7.59 -1.54
N ILE A 146 -41.64 -8.29 -1.80
CA ILE A 146 -42.69 -7.80 -2.69
C ILE A 146 -43.45 -6.70 -1.96
N LYS A 147 -43.40 -5.47 -2.51
CA LYS A 147 -44.02 -4.29 -1.91
C LYS A 147 -45.55 -4.44 -1.94
N TYR A 148 -46.25 -3.93 -0.92
CA TYR A 148 -47.71 -4.11 -0.79
C TYR A 148 -48.51 -3.52 -1.98
N CYS A 149 -47.99 -2.48 -2.63
CA CYS A 149 -48.64 -1.82 -3.77
C CYS A 149 -48.36 -2.49 -5.13
N ASP A 150 -47.54 -3.54 -5.18
CA ASP A 150 -47.03 -4.09 -6.45
C ASP A 150 -47.93 -5.24 -6.96
N TYR A 151 -49.14 -4.87 -7.38
CA TYR A 151 -50.21 -5.82 -7.74
C TYR A 151 -49.82 -6.81 -8.86
N ASP A 152 -48.93 -6.42 -9.78
CA ASP A 152 -48.43 -7.29 -10.85
C ASP A 152 -47.55 -8.44 -10.33
N ARG A 153 -46.80 -8.19 -9.25
CA ARG A 153 -46.00 -9.23 -8.57
C ARG A 153 -46.88 -10.10 -7.68
N TRP A 154 -47.89 -9.52 -7.03
CA TRP A 154 -48.91 -10.27 -6.30
C TRP A 154 -49.73 -11.18 -7.19
N GLY A 155 -50.02 -10.77 -8.43
CA GLY A 155 -50.74 -11.61 -9.40
C GLY A 155 -49.96 -12.85 -9.88
N LYS A 156 -48.63 -12.87 -9.69
CA LYS A 156 -47.75 -14.01 -10.02
C LYS A 156 -47.34 -14.81 -8.77
N PHE A 157 -47.79 -14.40 -7.59
CA PHE A 157 -47.45 -15.04 -6.33
C PHE A 157 -48.32 -16.29 -6.14
N ASP A 158 -47.70 -17.46 -6.23
CA ASP A 158 -48.34 -18.74 -5.99
C ASP A 158 -48.18 -19.12 -4.51
N ALA A 159 -49.24 -18.87 -3.73
CA ALA A 159 -49.26 -19.10 -2.30
C ALA A 159 -49.02 -20.58 -1.93
N ASP A 160 -49.46 -21.52 -2.78
CA ASP A 160 -49.32 -22.95 -2.51
C ASP A 160 -47.85 -23.38 -2.63
N THR A 161 -47.11 -22.79 -3.58
CA THR A 161 -45.67 -23.07 -3.74
C THR A 161 -44.81 -22.47 -2.62
N GLU A 162 -45.13 -21.28 -2.14
CA GLU A 162 -44.41 -20.68 -1.00
C GLU A 162 -44.77 -21.39 0.32
N MET A 163 -46.01 -21.84 0.48
CA MET A 163 -46.39 -22.68 1.62
C MET A 163 -45.61 -24.00 1.64
N LEU A 164 -45.52 -24.70 0.49
CA LEU A 164 -44.71 -25.91 0.36
C LEU A 164 -43.23 -25.67 0.69
N LYS A 165 -42.71 -24.51 0.29
CA LYS A 165 -41.33 -24.11 0.58
C LYS A 165 -41.13 -23.82 2.07
N MET A 166 -42.10 -23.19 2.73
CA MET A 166 -42.07 -23.00 4.19
C MET A 166 -42.12 -24.33 4.93
N ASP A 167 -42.93 -25.28 4.48
CA ASP A 167 -43.00 -26.63 5.07
C ASP A 167 -41.67 -27.37 4.93
N LEU A 168 -41.04 -27.31 3.74
CA LEU A 168 -39.72 -27.89 3.49
C LEU A 168 -38.62 -27.25 4.34
N ASP A 169 -38.67 -25.93 4.54
CA ASP A 169 -37.72 -25.20 5.38
C ASP A 169 -37.92 -25.55 6.86
N GLU A 170 -39.16 -25.75 7.30
CA GLU A 170 -39.48 -26.17 8.66
C GLU A 170 -39.02 -27.63 8.92
N GLU A 171 -39.19 -28.53 7.96
CA GLU A 171 -38.65 -29.89 8.02
C GLU A 171 -37.11 -29.90 8.10
N ARG A 172 -36.44 -29.07 7.29
CA ARG A 172 -34.98 -28.90 7.36
C ARG A 172 -34.54 -28.40 8.74
N HIS A 173 -35.29 -27.45 9.30
CA HIS A 173 -34.99 -26.92 10.63
C HIS A 173 -35.18 -27.97 11.72
N ARG A 174 -36.28 -28.74 11.66
CA ARG A 174 -36.56 -29.85 12.59
C ARG A 174 -35.47 -30.91 12.53
N GLU A 175 -35.00 -31.28 11.33
CA GLU A 175 -33.94 -32.27 11.16
C GLU A 175 -32.59 -31.77 11.68
N MET A 176 -32.25 -30.50 11.44
CA MET A 176 -31.07 -29.87 12.01
C MET A 176 -31.08 -29.87 13.54
N VAL A 177 -32.24 -29.59 14.15
CA VAL A 177 -32.41 -29.64 15.61
C VAL A 177 -32.26 -31.07 16.15
N ARG A 178 -32.78 -32.09 15.44
CA ARG A 178 -32.55 -33.50 15.81
C ARG A 178 -31.08 -33.87 15.77
N ILE A 179 -30.36 -33.52 14.70
CA ILE A 179 -28.93 -33.80 14.57
C ILE A 179 -28.14 -33.12 15.69
N ASN A 180 -28.48 -31.88 16.04
CA ASN A 180 -27.82 -31.15 17.12
C ASN A 180 -28.11 -31.75 18.50
N ASN A 181 -29.37 -32.14 18.76
CA ASN A 181 -29.73 -32.82 20.01
C ASN A 181 -29.09 -34.20 20.11
N GLN A 182 -28.96 -34.94 19.01
CA GLN A 182 -28.27 -36.23 18.98
C GLN A 182 -26.79 -36.05 19.36
N LYS A 183 -26.11 -35.07 18.77
CA LYS A 183 -24.73 -34.70 19.12
C LYS A 183 -24.58 -34.26 20.59
N ASN A 184 -25.58 -33.60 21.15
CA ASN A 184 -25.56 -33.14 22.55
C ASN A 184 -25.97 -34.23 23.56
N SER A 185 -26.71 -35.26 23.13
CA SER A 185 -27.15 -36.38 23.97
C SER A 185 -26.11 -37.51 24.12
N GLU A 186 -25.03 -37.46 23.35
CA GLU A 186 -23.82 -38.23 23.61
C GLU A 186 -23.11 -37.67 24.84
N ILE A 187 -23.59 -38.06 26.03
CA ILE A 187 -22.87 -37.85 27.30
C ILE A 187 -21.48 -38.47 27.12
N PRO A 188 -20.37 -37.73 27.33
CA PRO A 188 -19.05 -38.31 27.24
C PRO A 188 -18.97 -39.38 28.33
N LYS A 189 -18.90 -40.66 27.92
CA LYS A 189 -18.55 -41.74 28.84
C LYS A 189 -17.22 -41.36 29.46
N ILE A 190 -17.21 -41.12 30.77
CA ILE A 190 -16.01 -41.13 31.59
C ILE A 190 -15.50 -42.56 31.54
N VAL A 191 -14.70 -42.84 30.52
CA VAL A 191 -13.79 -43.95 30.48
C VAL A 191 -12.61 -43.47 31.30
N GLU A 192 -12.40 -44.04 32.49
CA GLU A 192 -11.09 -44.01 33.12
C GLU A 192 -10.10 -44.57 32.08
N LEU A 193 -9.32 -43.66 31.48
CA LEU A 193 -8.42 -44.01 30.41
C LEU A 193 -7.41 -45.04 30.93
N PRO A 194 -7.22 -46.18 30.25
CA PRO A 194 -6.04 -47.00 30.47
C PRO A 194 -4.80 -46.14 30.21
N PRO A 195 -3.64 -46.46 30.83
CA PRO A 195 -2.41 -45.68 30.66
C PRO A 195 -2.14 -45.55 29.16
N GLN A 196 -2.03 -44.30 28.70
CA GLN A 196 -2.09 -43.93 27.29
C GLN A 196 -1.32 -44.92 26.40
N PRO A 197 -1.93 -45.49 25.34
CA PRO A 197 -1.14 -46.09 24.30
C PRO A 197 -0.22 -44.96 23.80
N LYS A 198 1.09 -45.16 23.89
CA LYS A 198 2.07 -44.19 23.41
C LYS A 198 1.82 -44.05 21.91
N LEU A 199 0.96 -43.12 21.51
CA LEU A 199 0.66 -42.83 20.10
C LEU A 199 1.99 -42.69 19.39
N SER A 200 2.12 -43.39 18.26
CA SER A 200 3.30 -43.28 17.42
C SER A 200 3.48 -41.83 16.99
N GLN A 201 4.72 -41.38 16.85
CA GLN A 201 5.01 -40.00 16.45
C GLN A 201 4.32 -39.62 15.12
N GLN A 202 4.15 -40.59 14.23
CA GLN A 202 3.42 -40.44 12.97
C GLN A 202 1.91 -40.23 13.18
N GLU A 203 1.30 -40.96 14.11
CA GLU A 203 -0.12 -40.81 14.44
C GLU A 203 -0.39 -39.42 15.05
N LYS A 204 0.50 -38.96 15.94
CA LYS A 204 0.43 -37.60 16.51
C LYS A 204 0.54 -36.54 15.42
N GLN A 205 1.45 -36.70 14.46
CA GLN A 205 1.60 -35.77 13.34
C GLN A 205 0.34 -35.71 12.45
N VAL A 206 -0.28 -36.86 12.16
CA VAL A 206 -1.52 -36.93 11.36
C VAL A 206 -2.68 -36.26 12.11
N ILE A 207 -2.85 -36.54 13.40
CA ILE A 207 -3.91 -35.93 14.21
C ILE A 207 -3.69 -34.42 14.35
N ALA A 208 -2.45 -33.98 14.60
CA ALA A 208 -2.09 -32.57 14.62
C ALA A 208 -2.38 -31.89 13.27
N GLY A 209 -2.10 -32.57 12.15
CA GLY A 209 -2.43 -32.12 10.81
C GLY A 209 -3.93 -31.88 10.61
N LYS A 210 -4.79 -32.79 11.10
CA LYS A 210 -6.24 -32.65 11.05
C LYS A 210 -6.75 -31.50 11.92
N LEU A 211 -6.20 -31.31 13.12
CA LEU A 211 -6.56 -30.18 14.00
C LEU A 211 -6.17 -28.82 13.37
N ARG A 212 -4.99 -28.77 12.74
CA ARG A 212 -4.57 -27.58 11.97
C ARG A 212 -5.52 -27.30 10.81
N GLU A 213 -6.03 -28.32 10.14
CA GLU A 213 -7.02 -28.14 9.07
C GLU A 213 -8.36 -27.62 9.59
N LYS A 214 -8.85 -28.15 10.72
CA LYS A 214 -10.02 -27.58 11.40
C LYS A 214 -9.82 -26.12 11.79
N GLY A 215 -8.65 -25.78 12.34
CA GLY A 215 -8.29 -24.39 12.63
C GLY A 215 -8.30 -23.49 11.37
N ASN A 216 -7.91 -24.03 10.21
CA ASN A 216 -8.02 -23.29 8.94
C ASN A 216 -9.47 -23.06 8.53
N ASP A 217 -10.36 -24.02 8.78
CA ASP A 217 -11.79 -23.88 8.50
C ASP A 217 -12.44 -22.81 9.37
N TYR A 218 -12.15 -22.80 10.68
CA TYR A 218 -12.54 -21.71 11.59
C TYR A 218 -11.97 -20.35 11.14
N PHE A 219 -10.70 -20.32 10.72
CA PHE A 219 -10.09 -19.10 10.20
C PHE A 219 -10.80 -18.58 8.94
N ARG A 220 -11.24 -19.47 8.04
CA ARG A 220 -12.05 -19.09 6.86
C ARG A 220 -13.45 -18.61 7.25
N ALA A 221 -14.02 -19.19 8.30
CA ALA A 221 -15.29 -18.75 8.89
C ALA A 221 -15.19 -17.40 9.63
N LYS A 222 -13.98 -16.83 9.78
CA LYS A 222 -13.67 -15.62 10.56
C LYS A 222 -13.85 -15.77 12.08
N GLU A 223 -13.97 -17.02 12.55
CA GLU A 223 -13.99 -17.40 13.96
C GLU A 223 -12.54 -17.57 14.44
N PHE A 224 -11.87 -16.44 14.69
CA PHE A 224 -10.43 -16.43 14.96
C PHE A 224 -10.06 -16.98 16.35
N THR A 225 -10.95 -16.86 17.34
CA THR A 225 -10.78 -17.38 18.70
C THR A 225 -10.74 -18.90 18.70
N GLU A 226 -11.71 -19.53 18.07
CA GLU A 226 -11.87 -20.97 17.91
C GLU A 226 -10.73 -21.54 17.03
N ALA A 227 -10.32 -20.79 16.00
CA ALA A 227 -9.16 -21.16 15.19
C ALA A 227 -7.88 -21.26 16.05
N VAL A 228 -7.66 -20.31 16.96
CA VAL A 228 -6.50 -20.34 17.87
C VAL A 228 -6.56 -21.58 18.77
N GLU A 229 -7.71 -21.90 19.36
CA GLU A 229 -7.86 -23.08 20.22
C GLU A 229 -7.54 -24.39 19.48
N GLU A 230 -8.00 -24.53 18.23
CA GLU A 230 -7.69 -25.72 17.42
C GLU A 230 -6.21 -25.77 17.00
N TYR A 231 -5.58 -24.62 16.75
CA TYR A 231 -4.13 -24.56 16.53
C TYR A 231 -3.33 -24.86 17.80
N ASP A 232 -3.81 -24.45 18.98
CA ASP A 232 -3.19 -24.76 20.27
C ASP A 232 -3.17 -26.28 20.50
N LYS A 233 -4.32 -26.94 20.33
CA LYS A 233 -4.44 -28.41 20.40
C LYS A 233 -3.52 -29.11 19.38
N SER A 234 -3.39 -28.56 18.18
CA SER A 234 -2.48 -29.09 17.15
C SER A 234 -1.01 -29.01 17.61
N LEU A 235 -0.60 -27.87 18.16
CA LEU A 235 0.76 -27.62 18.61
C LEU A 235 1.14 -28.41 19.88
N GLU A 236 0.18 -28.66 20.76
CA GLU A 236 0.36 -29.55 21.93
C GLU A 236 0.67 -30.99 21.51
N LEU A 237 0.06 -31.47 20.43
CA LEU A 237 0.32 -32.82 19.90
C LEU A 237 1.62 -32.89 19.11
N TYR A 238 1.85 -31.92 18.21
CA TYR A 238 3.03 -31.87 17.36
C TYR A 238 3.38 -30.43 16.96
N PRO A 239 4.50 -29.86 17.47
CA PRO A 239 4.98 -28.55 17.05
C PRO A 239 5.31 -28.51 15.55
N SER A 240 4.69 -27.60 14.81
CA SER A 240 4.89 -27.45 13.36
C SER A 240 5.00 -25.98 12.98
N ALA A 241 6.00 -25.66 12.14
CA ALA A 241 6.19 -24.32 11.59
C ALA A 241 4.91 -23.80 10.90
N ALA A 242 4.24 -24.64 10.11
CA ALA A 242 3.00 -24.28 9.43
C ALA A 242 1.87 -23.91 10.41
N CYS A 243 1.77 -24.61 11.55
CA CYS A 243 0.75 -24.33 12.56
C CYS A 243 1.06 -23.03 13.32
N TYR A 244 2.30 -22.81 13.76
CA TYR A 244 2.71 -21.52 14.36
C TYR A 244 2.44 -20.35 13.41
N ASN A 245 2.72 -20.52 12.13
CA ASN A 245 2.49 -19.48 11.12
C ASN A 245 1.00 -19.17 10.92
N ASN A 246 0.13 -20.17 11.01
CA ASN A 246 -1.32 -20.00 10.89
C ASN A 246 -1.95 -19.44 12.17
N ARG A 247 -1.46 -19.83 13.35
CA ARG A 247 -1.86 -19.24 14.63
C ARG A 247 -1.43 -17.78 14.75
N ALA A 248 -0.23 -17.44 14.29
CA ALA A 248 0.26 -16.05 14.26
C ALA A 248 -0.66 -15.10 13.48
N ILE A 249 -1.18 -15.52 12.30
CA ILE A 249 -2.11 -14.67 11.55
C ILE A 249 -3.48 -14.56 12.24
N ALA A 250 -3.94 -15.60 12.93
CA ALA A 250 -5.15 -15.53 13.76
C ALA A 250 -4.97 -14.53 14.92
N TYR A 251 -3.82 -14.54 15.60
CA TYR A 251 -3.49 -13.54 16.62
C TYR A 251 -3.41 -12.11 16.08
N ILE A 252 -2.86 -11.90 14.87
CA ILE A 252 -2.87 -10.58 14.22
C ILE A 252 -4.31 -10.11 13.99
N LYS A 253 -5.22 -11.01 13.58
CA LYS A 253 -6.64 -10.67 13.38
C LYS A 253 -7.36 -10.36 14.70
N LEU A 254 -6.97 -11.01 15.79
CA LEU A 254 -7.42 -10.73 17.15
C LEU A 254 -6.71 -9.54 17.83
N GLN A 255 -5.83 -8.83 17.12
CA GLN A 255 -5.02 -7.71 17.64
C GLN A 255 -4.06 -8.11 18.79
N ARG A 256 -3.75 -9.40 18.95
CA ARG A 256 -2.80 -9.95 19.93
C ARG A 256 -1.39 -9.98 19.33
N TYR A 257 -0.79 -8.82 19.14
CA TYR A 257 0.46 -8.70 18.36
C TYR A 257 1.68 -9.33 19.02
N THR A 258 1.79 -9.29 20.34
CA THR A 258 2.93 -9.84 21.10
C THR A 258 3.05 -11.35 20.92
N GLU A 259 1.93 -12.05 21.00
CA GLU A 259 1.84 -13.50 20.80
C GLU A 259 2.05 -13.88 19.34
N ALA A 260 1.53 -13.08 18.40
CA ALA A 260 1.81 -13.28 16.98
C ALA A 260 3.32 -13.19 16.67
N ILE A 261 4.04 -12.26 17.31
CA ILE A 261 5.50 -12.13 17.16
C ILE A 261 6.19 -13.36 17.72
N ALA A 262 5.79 -13.83 18.91
CA ALA A 262 6.36 -15.02 19.54
C ALA A 262 6.16 -16.27 18.67
N ASP A 263 4.98 -16.46 18.09
CA ASP A 263 4.69 -17.56 17.17
C ASP A 263 5.49 -17.48 15.88
N CYS A 264 5.64 -16.28 15.30
CA CYS A 264 6.50 -16.10 14.15
C CYS A 264 7.97 -16.45 14.48
N GLU A 265 8.44 -16.13 15.69
CA GLU A 265 9.79 -16.50 16.13
C GLU A 265 9.95 -18.01 16.32
N GLN A 266 8.96 -18.71 16.87
CA GLN A 266 8.98 -20.17 16.95
C GLN A 266 8.97 -20.81 15.55
N CYS A 267 8.17 -20.27 14.63
CA CYS A 267 8.17 -20.69 13.24
C CYS A 267 9.56 -20.53 12.60
N LEU A 268 10.22 -19.38 12.81
CA LEU A 268 11.56 -19.10 12.28
C LEU A 268 12.68 -19.92 12.93
N LYS A 269 12.50 -20.39 14.18
CA LYS A 269 13.42 -21.35 14.79
C LYS A 269 13.39 -22.71 14.10
N ILE A 270 12.21 -23.13 13.63
CA ILE A 270 12.04 -24.39 12.88
C ILE A 270 12.43 -24.21 11.41
N GLU A 271 11.99 -23.11 10.79
CA GLU A 271 12.23 -22.77 9.38
C GLU A 271 12.77 -21.33 9.24
N PRO A 272 14.09 -21.12 9.32
CA PRO A 272 14.69 -19.78 9.31
C PRO A 272 14.44 -18.97 8.04
N SER A 273 14.19 -19.65 6.91
CA SER A 273 13.94 -19.03 5.60
C SER A 273 12.45 -18.88 5.25
N ASN A 274 11.54 -19.08 6.21
CA ASN A 274 10.10 -18.99 5.94
C ASN A 274 9.66 -17.54 5.70
N LEU A 275 9.50 -17.15 4.43
CA LEU A 275 9.09 -15.82 4.01
C LEU A 275 7.74 -15.39 4.60
N LYS A 276 6.78 -16.31 4.70
CA LYS A 276 5.44 -15.99 5.25
C LYS A 276 5.53 -15.61 6.72
N ALA A 277 6.37 -16.32 7.49
CA ALA A 277 6.59 -16.02 8.90
C ALA A 277 7.30 -14.67 9.09
N LEU A 278 8.31 -14.36 8.27
CA LEU A 278 8.99 -13.05 8.30
C LEU A 278 8.03 -11.89 7.97
N LEU A 279 7.20 -12.04 6.94
CA LEU A 279 6.22 -11.03 6.55
C LEU A 279 5.17 -10.80 7.65
N ARG A 280 4.68 -11.87 8.28
CA ARG A 280 3.72 -11.79 9.39
C ARG A 280 4.35 -11.20 10.65
N LYS A 281 5.61 -11.54 10.97
CA LYS A 281 6.37 -10.92 12.06
C LYS A 281 6.50 -9.42 11.85
N ALA A 282 6.91 -9.00 10.65
CA ALA A 282 7.03 -7.60 10.29
C ALA A 282 5.69 -6.87 10.39
N GLN A 283 4.60 -7.49 9.91
CA GLN A 283 3.24 -6.95 10.04
C GLN A 283 2.79 -6.82 11.51
N ALA A 284 3.08 -7.80 12.37
CA ALA A 284 2.75 -7.72 13.78
C ALA A 284 3.56 -6.62 14.48
N LEU A 285 4.84 -6.45 14.12
CA LEU A 285 5.70 -5.39 14.63
C LEU A 285 5.25 -3.99 14.20
N THR A 286 4.79 -3.82 12.94
CA THR A 286 4.25 -2.52 12.50
C THR A 286 2.99 -2.14 13.25
N LEU A 287 2.10 -3.11 13.50
CA LEU A 287 0.86 -2.90 14.26
C LEU A 287 1.12 -2.68 15.77
N SER A 288 2.19 -3.26 16.32
CA SER A 288 2.63 -3.05 17.71
C SER A 288 3.47 -1.77 17.92
N ASP A 289 3.50 -0.86 16.96
CA ASP A 289 4.26 0.41 16.92
C ASP A 289 5.81 0.26 16.94
N LYS A 290 6.33 -0.96 16.83
CA LYS A 290 7.77 -1.26 16.72
C LYS A 290 8.28 -1.11 15.29
N LYS A 291 8.11 0.08 14.72
CA LYS A 291 8.37 0.40 13.30
C LYS A 291 9.81 0.15 12.85
N ARG A 292 10.80 0.44 13.72
CA ARG A 292 12.23 0.25 13.40
C ARG A 292 12.59 -1.23 13.23
N GLU A 293 12.13 -2.08 14.14
CA GLU A 293 12.33 -3.52 14.06
C GLU A 293 11.60 -4.09 12.84
N ALA A 294 10.36 -3.67 12.60
CA ALA A 294 9.60 -4.08 11.42
C ALA A 294 10.32 -3.74 10.10
N TYR A 295 10.91 -2.53 10.01
CA TYR A 295 11.67 -2.11 8.84
C TYR A 295 12.87 -3.03 8.58
N GLN A 296 13.62 -3.39 9.63
CA GLN A 296 14.74 -4.33 9.51
C GLN A 296 14.29 -5.69 8.98
N ILE A 297 13.21 -6.25 9.54
CA ILE A 297 12.68 -7.55 9.10
C ILE A 297 12.21 -7.49 7.64
N TYR A 298 11.53 -6.42 7.20
CA TYR A 298 11.18 -6.29 5.78
C TYR A 298 12.41 -6.14 4.89
N CYS A 299 13.48 -5.47 5.34
CA CYS A 299 14.74 -5.45 4.60
C CYS A 299 15.35 -6.86 4.49
N ASP A 300 15.27 -7.68 5.54
CA ASP A 300 15.71 -9.08 5.49
C ASP A 300 14.86 -9.91 4.52
N VAL A 301 13.55 -9.68 4.47
CA VAL A 301 12.67 -10.28 3.45
C VAL A 301 13.10 -9.89 2.04
N LEU A 302 13.41 -8.61 1.79
CA LEU A 302 13.87 -8.15 0.47
C LEU A 302 15.25 -8.68 0.08
N ARG A 303 16.10 -9.05 1.05
CA ARG A 303 17.36 -9.74 0.77
C ARG A 303 17.14 -11.17 0.27
N LEU A 304 16.11 -11.84 0.79
CA LEU A 304 15.72 -13.18 0.37
C LEU A 304 14.93 -13.16 -0.95
N GLU A 305 13.97 -12.24 -1.07
CA GLU A 305 13.10 -12.07 -2.23
C GLU A 305 12.99 -10.59 -2.63
N PRO A 306 13.86 -10.10 -3.54
CA PRO A 306 13.87 -8.69 -3.94
C PRO A 306 12.60 -8.22 -4.65
N THR A 307 11.84 -9.14 -5.24
CA THR A 307 10.62 -8.86 -6.02
C THR A 307 9.35 -8.80 -5.19
N ASN A 308 9.43 -9.01 -3.88
CA ASN A 308 8.25 -9.09 -3.03
C ASN A 308 7.55 -7.72 -2.89
N SER A 309 6.38 -7.58 -3.51
CA SER A 309 5.61 -6.33 -3.54
C SER A 309 5.14 -5.87 -2.16
N ILE A 310 4.79 -6.80 -1.27
CA ILE A 310 4.33 -6.50 0.10
C ILE A 310 5.48 -5.89 0.89
N ALA A 311 6.68 -6.47 0.82
CA ALA A 311 7.85 -5.94 1.51
C ALA A 311 8.29 -4.58 0.92
N LEU A 312 8.26 -4.40 -0.41
CA LEU A 312 8.58 -3.11 -1.05
C LEU A 312 7.62 -1.99 -0.62
N ASN A 313 6.32 -2.25 -0.64
CA ASN A 313 5.31 -1.25 -0.24
C ASN A 313 5.43 -0.90 1.25
N ASN A 314 5.60 -1.90 2.12
CA ASN A 314 5.72 -1.67 3.56
C ASN A 314 7.04 -0.99 3.93
N THR A 315 8.16 -1.32 3.29
CA THR A 315 9.44 -0.62 3.52
C THR A 315 9.37 0.83 3.06
N ALA A 316 8.75 1.12 1.91
CA ALA A 316 8.54 2.49 1.45
C ALA A 316 7.65 3.29 2.41
N SER A 317 6.56 2.69 2.90
CA SER A 317 5.67 3.29 3.89
C SER A 317 6.38 3.58 5.22
N LEU A 318 7.07 2.57 5.78
CA LEU A 318 7.83 2.70 7.03
C LEU A 318 8.97 3.72 6.91
N ARG A 319 9.62 3.81 5.75
CA ARG A 319 10.66 4.80 5.51
C ARG A 319 10.13 6.23 5.50
N ARG A 320 8.92 6.47 5.00
CA ARG A 320 8.28 7.80 5.09
C ARG A 320 7.98 8.17 6.54
N LEU A 321 7.62 7.17 7.36
CA LEU A 321 7.27 7.38 8.75
C LEU A 321 8.51 7.54 9.66
N LEU A 322 9.61 6.87 9.32
CA LEU A 322 10.87 6.94 10.05
C LEU A 322 11.81 7.96 9.41
N THR A 323 11.69 9.23 9.82
CA THR A 323 12.50 10.36 9.32
C THR A 323 13.98 10.27 9.70
N ASP A 324 14.31 9.48 10.71
CA ASP A 324 15.67 9.31 11.23
C ASP A 324 16.50 8.31 10.39
N LEU A 325 15.86 7.59 9.46
CA LEU A 325 16.56 6.60 8.65
C LEU A 325 17.46 7.30 7.62
N PRO A 326 18.66 6.76 7.38
CA PRO A 326 19.55 7.30 6.37
C PRO A 326 18.87 7.32 4.99
N PRO A 327 19.13 8.33 4.14
CA PRO A 327 18.57 8.39 2.81
C PRO A 327 19.02 7.19 1.95
N PRO A 328 18.30 6.84 0.87
CA PRO A 328 18.57 5.61 0.10
C PRO A 328 19.95 5.60 -0.55
N ASN A 329 20.51 6.80 -0.76
CA ASN A 329 21.81 7.00 -1.36
C ASN A 329 22.94 7.12 -0.32
N ALA A 330 22.62 7.06 0.98
CA ALA A 330 23.62 7.18 2.04
C ALA A 330 24.62 6.03 1.96
N VAL A 331 25.90 6.38 1.93
CA VAL A 331 26.99 5.40 1.99
C VAL A 331 27.19 5.01 3.45
N ARG A 332 27.04 3.71 3.77
CA ARG A 332 27.42 3.16 5.07
C ARG A 332 28.87 2.71 5.00
N MET A 333 29.75 3.40 5.71
CA MET A 333 31.13 2.96 5.91
C MET A 333 31.14 1.85 6.96
N SER A 334 31.66 0.66 6.63
CA SER A 334 31.92 -0.41 7.59
C SER A 334 33.37 -0.36 8.02
N ILE A 335 33.61 -0.21 9.32
CA ILE A 335 34.95 -0.29 9.90
C ILE A 335 35.25 -1.79 10.10
N GLU A 336 36.20 -2.33 9.33
CA GLU A 336 36.75 -3.68 9.54
C GLU A 336 38.11 -3.53 10.21
N GLU A 337 38.29 -4.15 11.37
CA GLU A 337 39.59 -4.21 12.05
C GLU A 337 40.50 -5.19 11.30
N VAL A 338 41.57 -4.68 10.70
CA VAL A 338 42.57 -5.52 10.02
C VAL A 338 43.70 -5.81 11.00
N SER A 339 43.73 -7.02 11.56
CA SER A 339 44.69 -7.45 12.59
C SER A 339 46.15 -7.54 12.12
N ASN A 340 46.43 -7.35 10.83
CA ASN A 340 47.77 -7.49 10.24
C ASN A 340 48.26 -6.16 9.66
N ALA A 341 48.48 -5.18 10.53
CA ALA A 341 49.11 -3.93 10.17
C ALA A 341 50.64 -4.08 10.12
N GLY A 342 51.15 -4.69 9.05
CA GLY A 342 52.55 -4.46 8.64
C GLY A 342 52.74 -2.98 8.30
N SER A 343 53.91 -2.42 8.58
CA SER A 343 54.19 -0.97 8.64
C SER A 343 54.08 -0.16 7.34
N ASP A 344 53.49 -0.70 6.27
CA ASP A 344 53.28 -0.01 4.99
C ASP A 344 51.90 -0.35 4.41
N ILE A 345 50.83 0.14 5.05
CA ILE A 345 49.48 0.06 4.47
C ILE A 345 49.07 1.43 3.92
N ASP A 346 48.91 1.50 2.60
CA ASP A 346 48.34 2.65 1.91
C ASP A 346 46.83 2.74 2.21
N PHE A 347 46.47 3.54 3.22
CA PHE A 347 45.09 3.74 3.69
C PHE A 347 44.11 4.15 2.58
N ARG A 348 44.59 4.73 1.47
CA ARG A 348 43.75 5.07 0.32
C ARG A 348 43.18 3.85 -0.40
N GLN A 349 43.83 2.69 -0.31
CA GLN A 349 43.39 1.44 -0.95
C GLN A 349 42.42 0.63 -0.09
N LEU A 350 42.39 0.89 1.23
CA LEU A 350 41.49 0.26 2.20
C LEU A 350 40.10 0.88 2.23
N VAL A 351 39.96 2.15 1.82
CA VAL A 351 38.67 2.82 1.64
C VAL A 351 38.01 2.28 0.39
N ARG A 352 37.39 1.10 0.50
CA ARG A 352 36.49 0.57 -0.53
C ARG A 352 35.07 1.01 -0.15
N PRO A 353 34.51 2.08 -0.74
CA PRO A 353 33.08 2.29 -0.61
C PRO A 353 32.42 1.07 -1.26
N LYS A 354 31.78 0.22 -0.46
CA LYS A 354 30.78 -0.73 -0.97
C LYS A 354 29.67 0.13 -1.54
N ARG A 355 29.81 0.54 -2.80
CA ARG A 355 28.74 1.12 -3.58
C ARG A 355 27.65 0.07 -3.50
N VAL A 356 26.56 0.38 -2.80
CA VAL A 356 25.31 -0.32 -3.04
C VAL A 356 25.03 -0.03 -4.50
N VAL A 357 25.36 -1.00 -5.35
CA VAL A 357 24.95 -0.99 -6.74
C VAL A 357 23.43 -0.92 -6.60
N LYS A 358 22.84 0.23 -6.88
CA LYS A 358 21.42 0.26 -7.21
C LYS A 358 21.33 -0.74 -8.32
N ASP A 359 20.69 -1.89 -8.06
CA ASP A 359 20.53 -2.94 -9.05
C ASP A 359 19.96 -2.26 -10.28
N LYS A 360 20.85 -1.97 -11.24
CA LYS A 360 20.42 -1.57 -12.57
C LYS A 360 19.74 -2.84 -13.03
N LEU A 361 18.42 -2.75 -13.20
CA LEU A 361 17.60 -3.82 -13.77
C LEU A 361 18.45 -4.51 -14.84
N PRO A 362 18.77 -5.82 -14.70
CA PRO A 362 19.69 -6.49 -15.60
C PRO A 362 19.34 -6.14 -17.04
N ASP A 363 20.33 -5.82 -17.87
CA ASP A 363 20.06 -5.37 -19.25
C ASP A 363 19.21 -6.39 -20.05
N SER A 364 19.21 -7.66 -19.61
CA SER A 364 18.31 -8.71 -20.05
C SER A 364 16.81 -8.42 -19.78
N ILE A 365 16.45 -7.83 -18.64
CA ILE A 365 15.05 -7.45 -18.32
C ILE A 365 14.61 -6.23 -19.16
N LYS A 366 15.52 -5.29 -19.42
CA LYS A 366 15.21 -4.17 -20.34
C LYS A 366 15.03 -4.64 -21.79
N ARG A 367 15.85 -5.61 -22.23
CA ARG A 367 15.68 -6.27 -23.53
C ARG A 367 14.34 -6.99 -23.59
N LEU A 368 13.99 -7.77 -22.57
CA LEU A 368 12.70 -8.44 -22.48
C LEU A 368 11.51 -7.46 -22.52
N GLN A 369 11.58 -6.33 -21.81
CA GLN A 369 10.53 -5.30 -21.87
C GLN A 369 10.40 -4.70 -23.28
N ASN A 370 11.52 -4.41 -23.94
CA ASN A 370 11.51 -3.91 -25.31
C ASN A 370 10.99 -4.95 -26.31
N ASP A 371 11.36 -6.22 -26.14
CA ASP A 371 10.90 -7.35 -26.96
C ASP A 371 9.40 -7.62 -26.77
N THR A 372 8.89 -7.42 -25.56
CA THR A 372 7.45 -7.55 -25.28
C THR A 372 6.68 -6.40 -25.94
N ILE A 373 7.22 -5.17 -25.91
CA ILE A 373 6.61 -4.00 -26.56
C ILE A 373 6.61 -4.15 -28.09
N THR A 374 7.67 -4.70 -28.68
CA THR A 374 7.71 -4.94 -30.13
C THR A 374 6.75 -6.05 -30.55
N LEU A 375 6.61 -7.13 -29.76
CA LEU A 375 5.63 -8.19 -30.01
C LEU A 375 4.19 -7.69 -29.94
N VAL A 376 3.85 -6.86 -28.93
CA VAL A 376 2.52 -6.25 -28.83
C VAL A 376 2.23 -5.34 -30.02
N ARG A 377 3.23 -4.58 -30.46
CA ARG A 377 3.10 -3.69 -31.63
C ARG A 377 2.91 -4.47 -32.93
N GLN A 378 3.68 -5.54 -33.13
CA GLN A 378 3.51 -6.44 -34.27
C GLN A 378 2.14 -7.11 -34.27
N HIS A 379 1.64 -7.52 -33.10
CA HIS A 379 0.31 -8.11 -33.00
C HIS A 379 -0.78 -7.09 -33.35
N ALA A 380 -0.69 -5.86 -32.87
CA ALA A 380 -1.61 -4.78 -33.23
C ALA A 380 -1.59 -4.49 -34.74
N GLU A 381 -0.41 -4.49 -35.38
CA GLU A 381 -0.29 -4.33 -36.84
C GLU A 381 -0.88 -5.53 -37.61
N THR A 382 -0.78 -6.75 -37.09
CA THR A 382 -1.41 -7.93 -37.72
C THR A 382 -2.93 -7.92 -37.60
N VAL A 383 -3.48 -7.43 -36.48
CA VAL A 383 -4.92 -7.27 -36.27
C VAL A 383 -5.46 -6.19 -37.21
N ALA A 384 -4.80 -5.03 -37.29
CA ALA A 384 -5.18 -3.97 -38.22
C ALA A 384 -5.17 -4.43 -39.69
N LYS A 385 -4.21 -5.28 -40.09
CA LYS A 385 -4.17 -5.88 -41.43
C LYS A 385 -5.32 -6.86 -41.69
N ARG A 386 -5.72 -7.64 -40.69
CA ARG A 386 -6.90 -8.54 -40.79
C ARG A 386 -8.18 -7.73 -40.93
N ASP A 387 -8.36 -6.69 -40.12
CA ASP A 387 -9.54 -5.83 -40.19
C ASP A 387 -9.64 -5.13 -41.57
N THR A 388 -8.52 -4.72 -42.16
CA THR A 388 -8.54 -4.17 -43.54
C THR A 388 -8.82 -5.20 -44.63
N GLN A 389 -8.49 -6.49 -44.41
CA GLN A 389 -8.82 -7.57 -45.34
C GLN A 389 -10.27 -8.03 -45.21
N GLU A 390 -10.85 -8.01 -44.01
CA GLU A 390 -12.28 -8.34 -43.81
C GLU A 390 -13.20 -7.28 -44.43
N ILE A 391 -12.80 -6.00 -44.43
CA ILE A 391 -13.56 -4.92 -45.09
C ILE A 391 -13.55 -5.06 -46.63
N SER A 392 -12.60 -5.78 -47.22
CA SER A 392 -12.55 -5.99 -48.68
C SER A 392 -13.32 -7.24 -49.15
N LEU A 393 -13.84 -8.06 -48.24
CA LEU A 393 -14.52 -9.33 -48.55
C LEU A 393 -16.03 -9.31 -48.29
N SER A 394 -16.61 -8.16 -47.97
CA SER A 394 -18.06 -7.98 -47.95
C SER A 394 -18.62 -7.95 -49.38
N ALA A 395 -18.80 -9.13 -49.96
CA ALA A 395 -19.54 -9.35 -51.20
C ALA A 395 -21.03 -9.00 -50.99
N GLU A 396 -21.62 -8.32 -51.97
CA GLU A 396 -23.04 -7.96 -52.01
C GLU A 396 -23.94 -9.19 -51.80
N PRO A 397 -25.03 -9.08 -51.01
CA PRO A 397 -25.95 -10.19 -50.82
C PRO A 397 -26.74 -10.47 -52.12
N PRO A 398 -26.94 -11.74 -52.50
CA PRO A 398 -27.66 -12.09 -53.71
C PRO A 398 -29.16 -11.77 -53.58
N GLN A 399 -29.72 -11.14 -54.62
CA GLN A 399 -31.15 -10.89 -54.74
C GLN A 399 -31.92 -12.22 -54.79
N ARG A 400 -32.74 -12.48 -53.76
CA ARG A 400 -33.71 -13.58 -53.76
C ARG A 400 -34.94 -13.17 -54.57
N ASN A 401 -35.00 -13.62 -55.82
CA ASN A 401 -36.25 -13.69 -56.57
C ASN A 401 -37.07 -14.88 -56.09
N THR A 402 -38.17 -14.63 -55.38
CA THR A 402 -39.20 -15.64 -55.08
C THR A 402 -40.27 -15.63 -56.18
N PRO A 403 -40.55 -16.73 -56.87
CA PRO A 403 -41.75 -16.83 -57.70
C PRO A 403 -42.97 -17.13 -56.82
N LEU A 404 -44.06 -16.38 -57.03
CA LEU A 404 -45.41 -16.72 -56.57
C LEU A 404 -45.81 -18.07 -57.18
N ILE A 405 -46.27 -19.01 -56.35
CA ILE A 405 -47.09 -20.12 -56.81
C ILE A 405 -48.32 -20.18 -55.90
N GLU A 406 -49.44 -19.85 -56.54
CA GLU A 406 -50.81 -20.13 -56.15
C GLU A 406 -51.06 -21.65 -56.16
N GLU A 407 -52.07 -22.05 -55.38
CA GLU A 407 -52.85 -23.29 -55.51
C GLU A 407 -52.33 -24.62 -54.91
N LEU A 408 -53.21 -25.12 -54.02
CA LEU A 408 -53.46 -26.49 -53.52
C LEU A 408 -52.70 -26.98 -52.28
#